data_AF-C5PIN2-F1
#
_entry.id   AF-C5PIN2-F1
#
_cell.length_a   1.000
_cell.length_b   1.000
_cell.length_c   1.000
_cell.angle_alpha   90.00
_cell.angle_beta   90.00
_cell.angle_gamma   90.00
#
_symmetry.space_group_name_H-M   'P 1'
#
loop_
_entity.id
_entity.type
_entity.pdbx_description
1 polymer ?
#
loop_
_entity_poly.entity_id
_entity_poly.type
_entity_poly.pdbx_seq_one_letter_code
_entity_poly.pdbx_strand_id
1 'polypeptide(L)'
;MARAIISFGHLSRFTLRAPWWKKQQDYAAVKRSEDEETMDTAEPVYHPNMLRRVALGHIDKSTRMIKFIFFSFVMLLVLAFVVMFISQLVFASNQPAQNNVQKSKMNTASPSPQTMHPTSSYGHAIYDGHLHPPAAKGMRSILKSPCGTNATSARAAGCHFDIISFAWLHHKCYDAELSKSFSSIHEWEWFLQPNREQPVLASEALSGNYPVLYVNWEYHVRHCTYMWKKMHRAILKENGLETIDWYIAPYEHTEHCAEMLLSRGKHIEFDVINTGIRVKYPDCGIAPER
;
A
#
# COMPACT_ATOMS: atom_id res chain seq x y z
N MET A 1 65.52 -26.40 -39.23
CA MET A 1 64.80 -25.20 -39.73
C MET A 1 63.38 -25.67 -40.02
N ALA A 2 62.37 -25.33 -39.19
CA ALA A 2 61.58 -24.10 -39.28
C ALA A 2 60.78 -24.02 -40.60
N ARG A 3 59.44 -23.92 -40.65
CA ARG A 3 58.39 -23.79 -39.61
C ARG A 3 57.08 -24.42 -40.11
N ALA A 4 56.28 -25.01 -39.23
CA ALA A 4 54.86 -25.27 -39.50
C ALA A 4 54.04 -24.00 -39.24
N ILE A 5 53.11 -23.66 -40.13
CA ILE A 5 52.19 -22.53 -39.96
C ILE A 5 50.90 -23.06 -39.35
N ILE A 6 50.72 -22.86 -38.05
CA ILE A 6 49.45 -23.07 -37.36
C ILE A 6 48.62 -21.79 -37.51
N SER A 7 47.46 -21.90 -38.15
CA SER A 7 46.50 -20.79 -38.22
C SER A 7 45.85 -20.58 -36.86
N PHE A 8 46.08 -19.42 -36.25
CA PHE A 8 45.40 -19.03 -35.02
C PHE A 8 44.04 -18.41 -35.34
N GLY A 9 42.99 -18.93 -34.71
CA GLY A 9 41.62 -18.48 -34.90
C GLY A 9 41.36 -17.05 -34.38
N HIS A 10 40.23 -16.48 -34.81
CA HIS A 10 39.75 -15.18 -34.35
C HIS A 10 39.59 -15.15 -32.81
N LEU A 11 40.43 -14.36 -32.15
CA LEU A 11 40.16 -13.89 -30.79
C LEU A 11 39.11 -12.77 -30.85
N SER A 12 37.84 -13.14 -30.68
CA SER A 12 36.77 -12.17 -30.41
C SER A 12 37.10 -11.40 -29.12
N ARG A 13 37.26 -10.08 -29.21
CA ARG A 13 37.34 -9.22 -28.02
C ARG A 13 36.02 -9.34 -27.23
N PHE A 14 36.06 -10.01 -26.09
CA PHE A 14 35.03 -9.83 -25.08
C PHE A 14 35.12 -8.39 -24.55
N THR A 15 34.22 -7.53 -25.03
CA THR A 15 33.96 -6.25 -24.38
C THR A 15 33.18 -6.53 -23.10
N LEU A 16 33.87 -6.44 -21.96
CA LEU A 16 33.21 -6.44 -20.66
C LEU A 16 32.20 -5.28 -20.64
N ARG A 17 30.90 -5.60 -20.60
CA ARG A 17 29.85 -4.58 -20.37
C ARG A 17 30.17 -3.89 -19.04
N ALA A 18 30.16 -2.55 -19.05
CA ALA A 18 30.31 -1.78 -17.83
C ALA A 18 29.25 -2.21 -16.81
N PRO A 19 29.61 -2.41 -15.53
CA PRO A 19 28.63 -2.84 -14.52
C PRO A 19 27.50 -1.83 -14.33
N TRP A 20 26.31 -2.32 -13.98
CA TRP A 20 25.07 -1.54 -13.89
C TRP A 20 25.19 -0.31 -12.98
N TRP A 21 25.93 -0.42 -11.87
CA TRP A 21 26.12 0.67 -10.91
C TRP A 21 26.80 1.89 -11.51
N LYS A 22 27.65 1.71 -12.55
CA LYS A 22 28.34 2.83 -13.20
C LYS A 22 27.36 3.69 -14.00
N LYS A 23 26.44 3.04 -14.74
CA LYS A 23 25.36 3.73 -15.46
C LYS A 23 24.44 4.53 -14.54
N GLN A 24 24.26 4.06 -13.30
CA GLN A 24 23.44 4.72 -12.28
C GLN A 24 24.17 5.92 -11.62
N GLN A 25 25.50 5.84 -11.47
CA GLN A 25 26.33 6.97 -11.08
C GLN A 25 26.35 8.06 -12.17
N ASP A 26 26.50 7.68 -13.43
CA ASP A 26 26.46 8.61 -14.57
C ASP A 26 25.10 9.33 -14.66
N TYR A 27 23.98 8.61 -14.46
CA TYR A 27 22.64 9.19 -14.45
C TYR A 27 22.39 10.14 -13.26
N ALA A 28 22.93 9.81 -12.09
CA ALA A 28 22.87 10.68 -10.91
C ALA A 28 23.73 11.94 -11.04
N ALA A 29 24.84 11.87 -11.79
CA ALA A 29 25.69 13.02 -12.08
C ALA A 29 25.02 13.98 -13.07
N VAL A 30 24.45 13.47 -14.19
CA VAL A 30 23.71 14.28 -15.16
C VAL A 30 22.53 14.99 -14.51
N LYS A 31 21.73 14.26 -13.71
CA LYS A 31 20.60 14.86 -13.00
C LYS A 31 21.03 15.96 -12.04
N ARG A 32 22.16 15.80 -11.33
CA ARG A 32 22.69 16.86 -10.45
C ARG A 32 23.09 18.11 -11.23
N SER A 33 23.68 18.00 -12.41
CA SER A 33 23.98 19.17 -13.25
C SER A 33 22.71 19.86 -13.78
N GLU A 34 21.68 19.11 -14.17
CA GLU A 34 20.39 19.66 -14.62
C GLU A 34 19.65 20.39 -13.47
N ASP A 35 19.70 19.84 -12.25
CA ASP A 35 19.13 20.43 -11.04
C ASP A 35 19.92 21.68 -10.55
N GLU A 36 21.18 21.83 -10.95
CA GLU A 36 22.08 22.94 -10.55
C GLU A 36 22.03 24.11 -11.56
N GLU A 37 21.97 23.82 -12.87
CA GLU A 37 21.81 24.84 -13.93
C GLU A 37 20.42 25.52 -13.90
N THR A 38 19.41 24.86 -13.32
CA THR A 38 18.05 25.41 -13.16
C THR A 38 17.85 26.27 -11.90
N MET A 39 18.88 26.45 -11.05
CA MET A 39 18.75 27.18 -9.77
C MET A 39 19.21 28.66 -9.82
N ASP A 40 19.85 29.13 -10.90
CA ASP A 40 20.53 30.44 -10.94
C ASP A 40 19.80 31.58 -11.71
N THR A 41 18.47 31.48 -11.87
CA THR A 41 17.66 32.55 -12.54
C THR A 41 16.37 32.95 -11.82
N ALA A 42 16.15 32.50 -10.59
CA ALA A 42 14.97 32.86 -9.79
C ALA A 42 15.28 33.98 -8.77
N GLU A 43 14.89 35.22 -9.08
CA GLU A 43 14.87 36.29 -8.07
C GLU A 43 13.94 35.94 -6.88
N PRO A 44 14.30 36.30 -5.64
CA PRO A 44 13.58 35.87 -4.45
C PRO A 44 12.24 36.62 -4.27
N VAL A 45 11.15 36.03 -4.76
CA VAL A 45 9.78 36.51 -4.49
C VAL A 45 9.45 36.36 -3.00
N TYR A 46 9.46 37.47 -2.27
CA TYR A 46 9.15 37.49 -0.83
C TYR A 46 7.65 37.28 -0.58
N HIS A 47 7.24 36.01 -0.45
CA HIS A 47 5.83 35.63 -0.37
C HIS A 47 5.24 35.90 1.04
N PRO A 48 4.13 36.66 1.19
CA PRO A 48 3.58 37.06 2.50
C PRO A 48 3.00 35.92 3.37
N ASN A 49 3.17 34.66 2.97
CA ASN A 49 2.56 33.50 3.62
C ASN A 49 3.41 32.86 4.73
N MET A 50 4.70 33.24 4.88
CA MET A 50 5.58 32.73 5.95
C MET A 50 5.02 33.01 7.34
N LEU A 51 4.66 34.26 7.64
CA LEU A 51 4.12 34.67 8.94
C LEU A 51 2.81 33.95 9.28
N ARG A 52 1.97 33.70 8.27
CA ARG A 52 0.70 32.96 8.44
C ARG A 52 0.93 31.49 8.81
N ARG A 53 1.95 30.84 8.23
CA ARG A 53 2.32 29.44 8.59
C ARG A 53 2.86 29.33 10.01
N VAL A 54 3.69 30.28 10.45
CA VAL A 54 4.17 30.32 11.84
C VAL A 54 3.02 30.53 12.83
N ALA A 55 2.11 31.47 12.56
CA ALA A 55 0.94 31.72 13.40
C ALA A 55 0.03 30.49 13.51
N LEU A 56 -0.30 29.83 12.39
CA LEU A 56 -1.14 28.62 12.38
C LEU A 56 -0.47 27.44 13.11
N GLY A 57 0.84 27.25 12.96
CA GLY A 57 1.59 26.20 13.68
C GLY A 57 1.61 26.41 15.21
N HIS A 58 1.70 27.67 15.66
CA HIS A 58 1.56 28.00 17.08
C HIS A 58 0.14 27.74 17.61
N ILE A 59 -0.91 27.99 16.81
CA ILE A 59 -2.31 27.74 17.17
C ILE A 59 -2.60 26.24 17.30
N ASP A 60 -2.14 25.39 16.37
CA ASP A 60 -2.31 23.93 16.48
C ASP A 60 -1.62 23.37 17.73
N LYS A 61 -0.34 23.73 17.94
CA LYS A 61 0.43 23.27 19.10
C LYS A 61 -0.20 23.69 20.43
N SER A 62 -0.73 24.92 20.50
CA SER A 62 -1.49 25.41 21.67
C SER A 62 -2.78 24.60 21.88
N THR A 63 -3.56 24.38 20.81
CA THR A 63 -4.83 23.65 20.87
C THR A 63 -4.63 22.18 21.29
N ARG A 64 -3.55 21.53 20.81
CA ARG A 64 -3.16 20.19 21.24
C ARG A 64 -2.75 20.16 22.72
N MET A 65 -1.92 21.10 23.18
CA MET A 65 -1.53 21.22 24.59
C MET A 65 -2.74 21.40 25.52
N ILE A 66 -3.68 22.28 25.17
CA ILE A 66 -4.91 22.52 25.95
C ILE A 66 -5.76 21.24 26.03
N LYS A 67 -5.93 20.52 24.92
CA LYS A 67 -6.63 19.23 24.90
C LYS A 67 -5.95 18.20 25.81
N PHE A 68 -4.63 18.05 25.76
CA PHE A 68 -3.89 17.13 26.63
C PHE A 68 -4.05 17.47 28.13
N ILE A 69 -3.96 18.75 28.50
CA ILE A 69 -4.18 19.20 29.89
C ILE A 69 -5.61 18.87 30.33
N PHE A 70 -6.62 19.17 29.50
CA PHE A 70 -8.01 18.88 29.80
C PHE A 70 -8.28 17.38 29.99
N PHE A 71 -7.83 16.52 29.06
CA PHE A 71 -7.98 15.07 29.20
C PHE A 71 -7.25 14.50 30.42
N SER A 72 -6.06 15.02 30.74
CA SER A 72 -5.29 14.62 31.93
C SER A 72 -6.03 14.99 33.23
N PHE A 73 -6.59 16.21 33.29
CA PHE A 73 -7.38 16.67 34.43
C PHE A 73 -8.67 15.85 34.61
N VAL A 74 -9.40 15.58 33.51
CA VAL A 74 -10.61 14.73 33.55
C VAL A 74 -10.27 13.31 34.01
N MET A 75 -9.16 12.72 33.55
CA MET A 75 -8.71 11.40 34.03
C MET A 75 -8.40 11.42 35.53
N LEU A 76 -7.70 12.44 36.03
CA LEU A 76 -7.41 12.57 37.46
C LEU A 76 -8.69 12.71 38.31
N LEU A 77 -9.69 13.46 37.84
CA LEU A 77 -10.99 13.54 38.51
C LEU A 77 -11.70 12.18 38.55
N VAL A 78 -11.75 11.45 37.42
CA VAL A 78 -12.35 10.12 37.36
C VAL A 78 -11.64 9.14 38.31
N LEU A 79 -10.30 9.16 38.35
CA LEU A 79 -9.52 8.34 39.28
C LEU A 79 -9.81 8.70 40.75
N ALA A 80 -9.92 10.00 41.08
CA ALA A 80 -10.29 10.43 42.42
C ALA A 80 -11.70 9.96 42.82
N PHE A 81 -12.69 10.06 41.93
CA PHE A 81 -14.03 9.52 42.16
C PHE A 81 -14.03 8.01 42.37
N VAL A 82 -13.26 7.25 41.58
CA VAL A 82 -13.12 5.79 41.75
C VAL A 82 -12.49 5.45 43.10
N VAL A 83 -11.43 6.14 43.52
CA VAL A 83 -10.78 5.92 44.83
C VAL A 83 -11.71 6.27 46.00
N MET A 84 -12.46 7.38 45.90
CA MET A 84 -13.49 7.73 46.88
C MET A 84 -14.59 6.68 46.97
N PHE A 85 -15.09 6.18 45.82
CA PHE A 85 -16.12 5.16 45.77
C PHE A 85 -15.65 3.83 46.36
N ILE A 86 -14.43 3.38 46.03
CA ILE A 86 -13.81 2.17 46.62
C ILE A 86 -13.67 2.34 48.13
N SER A 87 -13.25 3.51 48.60
CA SER A 87 -13.14 3.80 50.03
C SER A 87 -14.49 3.70 50.75
N GLN A 88 -15.56 4.27 50.17
CA GLN A 88 -16.93 4.14 50.71
C GLN A 88 -17.40 2.69 50.78
N LEU A 89 -17.10 1.87 49.76
CA LEU A 89 -17.42 0.44 49.77
C LEU A 89 -16.67 -0.33 50.88
N VAL A 90 -15.39 -0.01 51.12
CA VAL A 90 -14.59 -0.61 52.21
C VAL A 90 -15.10 -0.18 53.58
N PHE A 91 -15.55 1.07 53.75
CA PHE A 91 -16.21 1.51 54.98
C PHE A 91 -17.57 0.83 55.20
N ALA A 92 -18.34 0.61 54.13
CA ALA A 92 -19.61 -0.12 54.20
C ALA A 92 -19.42 -1.60 54.55
N SER A 93 -18.38 -2.28 54.02
CA SER A 93 -18.07 -3.67 54.38
C SER A 93 -17.52 -3.83 55.80
N ASN A 94 -16.97 -2.76 56.39
CA ASN A 94 -16.39 -2.77 57.74
C ASN A 94 -17.37 -2.32 58.84
N GLN A 95 -18.66 -2.10 58.53
CA GLN A 95 -19.66 -1.94 59.58
C GLN A 95 -19.86 -3.26 60.34
N PRO A 96 -19.84 -3.26 61.69
CA PRO A 96 -20.06 -4.48 62.46
C PRO A 96 -21.50 -4.94 62.29
N ALA A 97 -21.69 -6.07 61.61
CA ALA A 97 -22.99 -6.70 61.46
C ALA A 97 -23.59 -7.02 62.84
N GLN A 98 -24.76 -6.47 63.15
CA GLN A 98 -25.52 -6.97 64.29
C GLN A 98 -26.00 -8.38 63.99
N ASN A 99 -25.52 -9.33 64.81
CA ASN A 99 -25.83 -10.74 64.68
C ASN A 99 -27.35 -10.99 64.75
N ASN A 100 -27.92 -11.53 63.69
CA ASN A 100 -29.14 -12.32 63.80
C ASN A 100 -28.86 -13.75 63.30
N VAL A 101 -28.93 -14.68 64.24
CA VAL A 101 -28.67 -16.11 64.03
C VAL A 101 -29.85 -16.74 63.32
N GLN A 102 -29.64 -17.30 62.12
CA GLN A 102 -30.55 -18.26 61.53
C GLN A 102 -29.77 -19.51 61.10
N LYS A 103 -29.89 -20.58 61.89
CA LYS A 103 -29.35 -21.92 61.57
C LYS A 103 -30.09 -22.50 60.35
N SER A 104 -29.39 -23.20 59.46
CA SER A 104 -29.78 -24.57 59.06
C SER A 104 -28.76 -25.31 58.17
N LYS A 105 -28.31 -26.47 58.66
CA LYS A 105 -27.98 -27.73 57.95
C LYS A 105 -27.15 -27.71 56.66
N MET A 106 -25.90 -28.13 56.88
CA MET A 106 -25.20 -29.20 56.13
C MET A 106 -26.12 -30.17 55.35
N ASN A 107 -25.68 -30.57 54.16
CA ASN A 107 -25.71 -31.97 53.73
C ASN A 107 -24.55 -32.24 52.76
N THR A 108 -23.86 -33.36 52.98
CA THR A 108 -22.67 -33.81 52.26
C THR A 108 -23.00 -34.77 51.13
N ALA A 109 -22.35 -34.64 49.97
CA ALA A 109 -22.08 -35.76 49.06
C ALA A 109 -20.92 -35.45 48.08
N SER A 110 -20.05 -36.44 47.90
CA SER A 110 -18.92 -36.58 46.95
C SER A 110 -18.56 -38.08 46.94
N PRO A 111 -17.81 -38.68 46.00
CA PRO A 111 -17.20 -38.21 44.74
C PRO A 111 -17.84 -38.92 43.50
N SER A 112 -17.40 -38.79 42.24
CA SER A 112 -16.17 -39.33 41.61
C SER A 112 -16.16 -39.04 40.08
N PRO A 113 -15.07 -39.31 39.31
CA PRO A 113 -14.65 -38.43 38.22
C PRO A 113 -14.40 -39.13 36.85
N GLN A 114 -13.61 -38.47 35.99
CA GLN A 114 -13.02 -38.92 34.69
C GLN A 114 -13.99 -38.77 33.50
N THR A 115 -13.63 -38.19 32.34
CA THR A 115 -12.44 -38.39 31.46
C THR A 115 -12.05 -37.06 30.77
N MET A 116 -10.80 -36.60 30.79
CA MET A 116 -9.64 -37.04 29.98
C MET A 116 -9.69 -36.63 28.48
N HIS A 117 -9.15 -35.42 28.19
CA HIS A 117 -8.37 -35.13 26.96
C HIS A 117 -7.03 -35.92 27.00
N PRO A 118 -6.21 -36.03 25.92
CA PRO A 118 -6.16 -35.28 24.65
C PRO A 118 -6.30 -36.25 23.43
N THR A 119 -5.87 -36.05 22.16
CA THR A 119 -4.93 -35.13 21.49
C THR A 119 -5.34 -34.69 20.09
N SER A 120 -4.94 -33.44 19.77
CA SER A 120 -4.39 -32.98 18.48
C SER A 120 -3.92 -34.05 17.48
N SER A 121 -4.28 -33.86 16.20
CA SER A 121 -3.57 -34.42 15.05
C SER A 121 -3.56 -33.41 13.91
N TYR A 122 -2.42 -32.74 13.71
CA TYR A 122 -2.16 -31.94 12.51
C TYR A 122 -1.73 -32.88 11.37
N GLY A 123 -2.63 -33.15 10.43
CA GLY A 123 -2.31 -33.95 9.25
C GLY A 123 -1.48 -33.14 8.25
N HIS A 124 -0.17 -33.38 8.21
CA HIS A 124 0.68 -32.93 7.10
C HIS A 124 0.35 -33.75 5.84
N ALA A 125 -0.29 -33.13 4.85
CA ALA A 125 -0.38 -33.71 3.51
C ALA A 125 0.95 -33.50 2.77
N ILE A 126 1.70 -34.59 2.59
CA ILE A 126 2.80 -34.66 1.61
C ILE A 126 2.16 -34.92 0.24
N TYR A 127 2.43 -34.07 -0.75
CA TYR A 127 2.07 -34.31 -2.14
C TYR A 127 3.35 -34.48 -2.97
N ASP A 128 3.74 -35.74 -3.15
CA ASP A 128 4.69 -36.18 -4.18
C ASP A 128 3.91 -36.90 -5.29
N GLY A 129 4.21 -36.58 -6.56
CA GLY A 129 3.51 -37.19 -7.69
C GLY A 129 3.68 -36.42 -9.00
N HIS A 130 4.80 -36.65 -9.69
CA HIS A 130 5.08 -36.06 -11.00
C HIS A 130 4.03 -36.42 -12.06
N LEU A 131 3.65 -35.45 -12.90
CA LEU A 131 3.15 -35.73 -14.25
C LEU A 131 3.63 -34.65 -15.24
N HIS A 132 3.75 -35.04 -16.51
CA HIS A 132 4.54 -34.38 -17.55
C HIS A 132 4.13 -32.94 -17.92
N PRO A 133 5.07 -32.11 -18.42
CA PRO A 133 4.75 -30.78 -18.94
C PRO A 133 3.88 -30.90 -20.21
N PRO A 134 2.70 -30.25 -20.27
CA PRO A 134 1.98 -30.10 -21.53
C PRO A 134 2.80 -29.25 -22.50
N ALA A 135 2.88 -29.69 -23.75
CA ALA A 135 3.75 -29.13 -24.78
C ALA A 135 3.52 -27.62 -24.99
N ALA A 136 4.61 -26.90 -25.31
CA ALA A 136 4.58 -25.49 -25.68
C ALA A 136 3.64 -25.25 -26.87
N LYS A 137 2.44 -24.72 -26.59
CA LYS A 137 1.38 -24.51 -27.59
C LYS A 137 0.98 -23.04 -27.65
N GLY A 138 1.48 -22.35 -28.68
CA GLY A 138 1.09 -20.98 -29.00
C GLY A 138 1.87 -19.91 -28.23
N MET A 139 2.19 -18.83 -28.94
CA MET A 139 2.82 -17.64 -28.36
C MET A 139 1.80 -16.89 -27.51
N ARG A 140 2.02 -16.84 -26.18
CA ARG A 140 1.21 -16.06 -25.22
C ARG A 140 1.12 -14.61 -25.71
N SER A 141 -0.06 -14.17 -26.11
CA SER A 141 -0.23 -12.90 -26.79
C SER A 141 -0.34 -11.75 -25.79
N ILE A 142 0.72 -10.95 -25.65
CA ILE A 142 0.62 -9.62 -25.04
C ILE A 142 -0.35 -8.79 -25.89
N LEU A 143 -1.44 -8.33 -25.28
CA LEU A 143 -2.34 -7.39 -25.92
C LEU A 143 -1.71 -6.00 -25.84
N LYS A 144 -1.31 -5.46 -27.00
CA LYS A 144 -0.67 -4.14 -27.11
C LYS A 144 -1.71 -3.02 -27.10
N SER A 145 -1.58 -2.09 -26.16
CA SER A 145 -2.48 -0.95 -25.92
C SER A 145 -3.98 -1.23 -26.15
N PRO A 146 -4.56 -2.28 -25.52
CA PRO A 146 -5.90 -2.78 -25.86
C PRO A 146 -7.04 -1.77 -25.59
N CYS A 147 -6.77 -0.72 -24.81
CA CYS A 147 -7.72 0.34 -24.48
C CYS A 147 -7.46 1.65 -25.26
N GLY A 148 -6.58 1.62 -26.26
CA GLY A 148 -6.15 2.80 -27.00
C GLY A 148 -5.33 3.77 -26.12
N THR A 149 -5.57 5.07 -26.27
CA THR A 149 -4.77 6.14 -25.63
C THR A 149 -5.61 7.20 -24.93
N ASN A 150 -6.94 7.08 -24.95
CA ASN A 150 -7.86 8.03 -24.34
C ASN A 150 -9.13 7.31 -23.83
N ALA A 151 -9.87 7.97 -22.92
CA ALA A 151 -11.04 7.38 -22.27
C ALA A 151 -12.17 7.02 -23.26
N THR A 152 -12.27 7.73 -24.38
CA THR A 152 -13.26 7.43 -25.44
C THR A 152 -12.91 6.13 -26.15
N SER A 153 -11.66 5.93 -26.58
CA SER A 153 -11.21 4.68 -27.18
C SER A 153 -11.29 3.50 -26.19
N ALA A 154 -10.98 3.74 -24.91
CA ALA A 154 -11.04 2.71 -23.88
C ALA A 154 -12.47 2.19 -23.65
N ARG A 155 -13.45 3.09 -23.55
CA ARG A 155 -14.88 2.71 -23.45
C ARG A 155 -15.37 1.99 -24.70
N ALA A 156 -14.99 2.47 -25.89
CA ALA A 156 -15.33 1.83 -27.15
C ALA A 156 -14.73 0.41 -27.29
N ALA A 157 -13.55 0.18 -26.71
CA ALA A 157 -12.91 -1.14 -26.62
C ALA A 157 -13.45 -2.04 -25.49
N GLY A 158 -14.44 -1.59 -24.72
CA GLY A 158 -14.99 -2.35 -23.60
C GLY A 158 -14.04 -2.50 -22.40
N CYS A 159 -13.06 -1.59 -22.26
CA CYS A 159 -12.16 -1.57 -21.11
C CYS A 159 -12.83 -1.00 -19.86
N HIS A 160 -12.30 -1.38 -18.70
CA HIS A 160 -12.74 -0.91 -17.38
C HIS A 160 -11.73 0.08 -16.80
N PHE A 161 -12.20 1.12 -16.11
CA PHE A 161 -11.33 2.02 -15.37
C PHE A 161 -11.08 1.44 -13.97
N ASP A 162 -9.82 1.08 -13.69
CA ASP A 162 -9.40 0.50 -12.41
C ASP A 162 -9.00 1.60 -11.43
N ILE A 163 -9.73 1.70 -10.31
CA ILE A 163 -9.42 2.62 -9.21
C ILE A 163 -8.04 2.33 -8.58
N ILE A 164 -7.59 1.07 -8.56
CA ILE A 164 -6.29 0.70 -7.98
C ILE A 164 -5.18 1.28 -8.86
N SER A 165 -4.99 0.79 -10.08
CA SER A 165 -3.89 1.26 -10.93
C SER A 165 -4.10 2.67 -11.51
N PHE A 166 -5.32 3.21 -11.43
CA PHE A 166 -5.79 4.42 -12.09
C PHE A 166 -5.50 4.35 -13.59
N ALA A 167 -5.99 3.28 -14.21
CA ALA A 167 -5.74 2.94 -15.60
C ALA A 167 -6.98 2.34 -16.28
N TRP A 168 -7.06 2.51 -17.60
CA TRP A 168 -8.00 1.78 -18.43
C TRP A 168 -7.44 0.41 -18.77
N LEU A 169 -8.14 -0.65 -18.36
CA LEU A 169 -7.68 -2.03 -18.46
C LEU A 169 -8.65 -2.90 -19.25
N HIS A 170 -8.07 -3.76 -20.09
CA HIS A 170 -8.79 -4.82 -20.78
C HIS A 170 -9.28 -5.86 -19.78
N HIS A 171 -10.44 -6.48 -20.03
CA HIS A 171 -11.11 -7.40 -19.10
C HIS A 171 -10.20 -8.54 -18.58
N LYS A 172 -9.25 -9.03 -19.39
CA LYS A 172 -8.25 -10.04 -18.97
C LYS A 172 -7.39 -9.59 -17.76
N CYS A 173 -7.05 -8.30 -17.69
CA CYS A 173 -6.17 -7.72 -16.66
C CYS A 173 -6.91 -6.87 -15.60
N TYR A 174 -8.23 -6.70 -15.76
CA TYR A 174 -9.07 -6.04 -14.76
C TYR A 174 -9.45 -7.03 -13.66
N ASP A 175 -9.37 -6.61 -12.39
CA ASP A 175 -9.78 -7.40 -11.22
C ASP A 175 -10.92 -6.68 -10.51
N ALA A 176 -12.15 -6.92 -11.00
CA ALA A 176 -13.35 -6.24 -10.53
C ALA A 176 -13.62 -6.45 -9.03
N GLU A 177 -13.30 -7.64 -8.49
CA GLU A 177 -13.45 -7.96 -7.08
C GLU A 177 -12.48 -7.14 -6.22
N LEU A 178 -11.20 -7.11 -6.61
CA LEU A 178 -10.18 -6.36 -5.87
C LEU A 178 -10.40 -4.85 -5.99
N SER A 179 -10.81 -4.36 -7.16
CA SER A 179 -11.17 -2.95 -7.41
C SER A 179 -12.37 -2.53 -6.55
N LYS A 180 -13.40 -3.38 -6.47
CA LYS A 180 -14.54 -3.17 -5.57
C LYS A 180 -14.10 -3.15 -4.11
N SER A 181 -13.26 -4.10 -3.69
CA SER A 181 -12.68 -4.12 -2.35
C SER A 181 -11.97 -2.81 -2.03
N PHE A 182 -11.06 -2.33 -2.89
CA PHE A 182 -10.37 -1.06 -2.73
C PHE A 182 -11.33 0.15 -2.68
N SER A 183 -12.38 0.18 -3.49
CA SER A 183 -13.38 1.26 -3.43
C SER A 183 -14.20 1.28 -2.13
N SER A 184 -14.24 0.16 -1.39
CA SER A 184 -15.07 0.02 -0.18
C SER A 184 -14.33 0.23 1.15
N ILE A 185 -13.00 0.32 1.16
CA ILE A 185 -12.23 0.50 2.42
C ILE A 185 -12.19 1.94 2.93
N HIS A 186 -12.49 2.92 2.08
CA HIS A 186 -12.51 4.34 2.43
C HIS A 186 -13.37 5.11 1.42
N GLU A 187 -14.04 6.18 1.86
CA GLU A 187 -14.57 7.20 0.96
C GLU A 187 -13.40 8.02 0.42
N TRP A 188 -12.93 7.70 -0.78
CA TRP A 188 -11.77 8.36 -1.37
C TRP A 188 -12.07 9.80 -1.77
N GLU A 189 -11.06 10.67 -1.68
CA GLU A 189 -11.13 12.06 -2.11
C GLU A 189 -10.19 12.29 -3.30
N TRP A 190 -10.64 13.10 -4.26
CA TRP A 190 -9.84 13.49 -5.42
C TRP A 190 -9.91 15.00 -5.61
N PHE A 191 -8.79 15.61 -6.02
CA PHE A 191 -8.67 17.05 -6.23
C PHE A 191 -7.99 17.36 -7.56
N LEU A 192 -8.31 18.51 -8.17
CA LEU A 192 -7.58 19.01 -9.34
C LEU A 192 -6.19 19.59 -8.96
N GLN A 193 -5.99 19.92 -7.68
CA GLN A 193 -4.79 20.56 -7.13
C GLN A 193 -4.47 20.00 -5.74
N PRO A 194 -3.19 20.00 -5.30
CA PRO A 194 -2.79 19.47 -4.00
C PRO A 194 -3.21 20.35 -2.80
N ASN A 195 -3.84 21.50 -3.03
CA ASN A 195 -4.25 22.44 -1.99
C ASN A 195 -5.64 22.14 -1.36
N ARG A 196 -6.32 21.06 -1.78
CA ARG A 196 -7.65 20.63 -1.29
C ARG A 196 -8.82 21.58 -1.66
N GLU A 197 -8.59 22.61 -2.49
CA GLU A 197 -9.63 23.62 -2.82
C GLU A 197 -10.58 23.19 -3.95
N GLN A 198 -10.13 22.32 -4.85
CA GLN A 198 -10.89 21.92 -6.06
C GLN A 198 -11.22 20.42 -6.04
N PRO A 199 -12.21 19.99 -5.23
CA PRO A 199 -12.63 18.59 -5.17
C PRO A 199 -13.30 18.14 -6.46
N VAL A 200 -13.17 16.86 -6.77
CA VAL A 200 -13.80 16.17 -7.91
C VAL A 200 -14.70 15.05 -7.37
N LEU A 201 -15.92 14.92 -7.90
CA LEU A 201 -16.86 13.89 -7.46
C LEU A 201 -16.32 12.48 -7.78
N ALA A 202 -16.64 11.50 -6.94
CA ALA A 202 -16.23 10.11 -7.16
C ALA A 202 -16.62 9.57 -8.54
N SER A 203 -17.84 9.87 -9.00
CA SER A 203 -18.34 9.51 -10.34
C SER A 203 -17.55 10.16 -11.48
N GLU A 204 -17.05 11.37 -11.28
CA GLU A 204 -16.25 12.11 -12.26
C GLU A 204 -14.79 11.65 -12.25
N ALA A 205 -14.20 11.41 -11.08
CA ALA A 205 -12.86 10.86 -10.94
C ALA A 205 -12.76 9.46 -11.55
N LEU A 206 -13.72 8.58 -11.22
CA LEU A 206 -13.83 7.22 -11.74
C LEU A 206 -14.39 7.16 -13.17
N SER A 207 -14.77 8.29 -13.76
CA SER A 207 -15.04 8.36 -15.21
C SER A 207 -13.77 8.17 -16.04
N GLY A 208 -12.58 8.38 -15.46
CA GLY A 208 -11.29 8.26 -16.15
C GLY A 208 -11.01 9.35 -17.19
N ASN A 209 -11.74 10.48 -17.14
CA ASN A 209 -11.57 11.61 -18.06
C ASN A 209 -10.45 12.60 -17.66
N TYR A 210 -10.10 12.69 -16.37
CA TYR A 210 -9.03 13.58 -15.89
C TYR A 210 -7.66 12.94 -16.11
N PRO A 211 -6.70 13.59 -16.79
CA PRO A 211 -5.38 13.01 -17.03
C PRO A 211 -4.57 12.81 -15.74
N VAL A 212 -4.81 13.67 -14.74
CA VAL A 212 -4.21 13.64 -13.40
C VAL A 212 -5.26 14.07 -12.39
N LEU A 213 -5.28 13.42 -11.23
CA LEU A 213 -5.94 13.91 -10.01
C LEU A 213 -4.95 13.86 -8.84
N TYR A 214 -5.22 14.61 -7.79
CA TYR A 214 -4.45 14.60 -6.55
C TYR A 214 -5.23 13.85 -5.47
N VAL A 215 -4.54 12.97 -4.75
CA VAL A 215 -5.09 12.13 -3.68
C VAL A 215 -4.23 12.24 -2.41
N ASN A 216 -4.80 11.81 -1.28
CA ASN A 216 -4.10 11.79 0.00
C ASN A 216 -3.01 10.70 0.06
N TRP A 217 -2.11 10.81 1.05
CA TRP A 217 -1.01 9.86 1.23
C TRP A 217 -1.51 8.44 1.58
N GLU A 218 -2.64 8.32 2.29
CA GLU A 218 -3.29 7.04 2.57
C GLU A 218 -3.70 6.28 1.29
N TYR A 219 -4.25 6.98 0.29
CA TYR A 219 -4.54 6.41 -1.02
C TYR A 219 -3.28 5.83 -1.64
N HIS A 220 -2.16 6.56 -1.62
CA HIS A 220 -0.89 6.12 -2.21
C HIS A 220 -0.36 4.85 -1.51
N VAL A 221 -0.28 4.87 -0.17
CA VAL A 221 0.15 3.72 0.64
C VAL A 221 -0.74 2.49 0.36
N ARG A 222 -2.06 2.67 0.34
CA ARG A 222 -2.99 1.57 0.08
C ARG A 222 -2.90 1.10 -1.38
N HIS A 223 -2.77 2.01 -2.35
CA HIS A 223 -2.50 1.71 -3.76
C HIS A 223 -1.29 0.77 -3.89
N CYS A 224 -0.14 1.11 -3.32
CA CYS A 224 1.06 0.25 -3.34
C CYS A 224 0.77 -1.18 -2.85
N THR A 225 0.11 -1.32 -1.70
CA THR A 225 -0.23 -2.67 -1.17
C THR A 225 -1.25 -3.42 -2.03
N TYR A 226 -2.20 -2.73 -2.65
CA TYR A 226 -3.20 -3.34 -3.52
C TYR A 226 -2.66 -3.71 -4.91
N MET A 227 -1.66 -2.97 -5.41
CA MET A 227 -0.93 -3.31 -6.63
C MET A 227 -0.17 -4.64 -6.47
N TRP A 228 0.46 -4.87 -5.31
CA TRP A 228 1.03 -6.17 -4.96
C TRP A 228 -0.02 -7.29 -4.85
N LYS A 229 -1.16 -7.04 -4.18
CA LYS A 229 -2.29 -8.00 -4.13
C LYS A 229 -2.78 -8.35 -5.54
N LYS A 230 -2.88 -7.36 -6.42
CA LYS A 230 -3.33 -7.53 -7.81
C LYS A 230 -2.36 -8.38 -8.62
N MET A 231 -1.07 -8.08 -8.54
CA MET A 231 -0.02 -8.88 -9.18
C MET A 231 -0.03 -10.33 -8.68
N HIS A 232 -0.13 -10.53 -7.36
CA HIS A 232 -0.20 -11.87 -6.77
C HIS A 232 -1.45 -12.64 -7.23
N ARG A 233 -2.64 -12.01 -7.20
CA ARG A 233 -3.90 -12.59 -7.70
C ARG A 233 -3.85 -12.90 -9.20
N ALA A 234 -3.16 -12.10 -10.00
CA ALA A 234 -2.95 -12.38 -11.42
C ALA A 234 -2.04 -13.60 -11.63
N ILE A 235 -0.90 -13.68 -10.94
CA ILE A 235 0.06 -14.79 -11.05
C ILE A 235 -0.58 -16.15 -10.70
N LEU A 236 -1.51 -16.19 -9.74
CA LEU A 236 -2.20 -17.43 -9.32
C LEU A 236 -3.28 -17.94 -10.29
N LYS A 237 -3.61 -17.20 -11.36
CA LYS A 237 -4.54 -17.70 -12.41
C LYS A 237 -3.82 -18.67 -13.33
N GLU A 238 -4.56 -19.62 -13.92
CA GLU A 238 -4.04 -20.63 -14.86
C GLU A 238 -3.21 -20.02 -16.00
N ASN A 239 -3.69 -18.91 -16.58
CA ASN A 239 -2.98 -18.12 -17.59
C ASN A 239 -2.39 -16.83 -17.00
N GLY A 240 -1.84 -16.90 -15.78
CA GLY A 240 -1.57 -15.72 -14.94
C GLY A 240 -0.78 -14.61 -15.61
N LEU A 241 0.27 -14.96 -16.36
CA LEU A 241 1.09 -13.99 -17.11
C LEU A 241 0.27 -13.19 -18.14
N GLU A 242 -0.81 -13.72 -18.72
CA GLU A 242 -1.69 -12.99 -19.64
C GLU A 242 -2.68 -12.02 -18.94
N THR A 243 -2.71 -12.04 -17.61
CA THR A 243 -3.66 -11.27 -16.78
C THR A 243 -2.98 -10.19 -15.92
N ILE A 244 -1.66 -10.05 -16.04
CA ILE A 244 -0.87 -8.99 -15.43
C ILE A 244 -0.90 -7.78 -16.37
N ASP A 245 -1.33 -6.61 -15.91
CA ASP A 245 -1.18 -5.38 -16.69
C ASP A 245 0.27 -4.88 -16.68
N TRP A 246 0.74 -4.28 -17.77
CA TRP A 246 2.14 -3.86 -17.91
C TRP A 246 2.53 -2.71 -16.97
N TYR A 247 1.59 -2.09 -16.27
CA TYR A 247 1.94 -1.07 -15.27
C TYR A 247 2.34 -1.69 -13.92
N ILE A 248 1.78 -2.86 -13.54
CA ILE A 248 2.19 -3.59 -12.33
C ILE A 248 3.36 -4.58 -12.55
N ALA A 249 3.65 -4.95 -13.80
CA ALA A 249 4.63 -5.99 -14.11
C ALA A 249 6.12 -5.65 -13.88
N PRO A 250 6.62 -4.43 -14.16
CA PRO A 250 8.04 -4.12 -14.01
C PRO A 250 8.47 -4.16 -12.53
N TYR A 251 9.62 -4.76 -12.27
CA TYR A 251 10.14 -4.92 -10.90
C TYR A 251 10.39 -3.56 -10.23
N GLU A 252 10.75 -2.55 -11.01
CA GLU A 252 10.91 -1.15 -10.59
C GLU A 252 9.62 -0.59 -9.96
N HIS A 253 8.44 -1.08 -10.36
CA HIS A 253 7.17 -0.71 -9.72
C HIS A 253 7.06 -1.30 -8.31
N THR A 254 7.54 -2.54 -8.12
CA THR A 254 7.59 -3.20 -6.81
C THR A 254 8.58 -2.51 -5.88
N GLU A 255 9.76 -2.14 -6.38
CA GLU A 255 10.75 -1.38 -5.61
C GLU A 255 10.24 0.01 -5.23
N HIS A 256 9.60 0.73 -6.16
CA HIS A 256 8.96 2.01 -5.88
C HIS A 256 7.92 1.89 -4.73
N CYS A 257 7.05 0.89 -4.79
CA CYS A 257 6.08 0.62 -3.73
C CYS A 257 6.76 0.35 -2.38
N ALA A 258 7.83 -0.45 -2.35
CA ALA A 258 8.59 -0.71 -1.13
C ALA A 258 9.24 0.56 -0.56
N GLU A 259 9.81 1.41 -1.43
CA GLU A 259 10.42 2.68 -1.03
C GLU A 259 9.37 3.67 -0.48
N MET A 260 8.17 3.73 -1.06
CA MET A 260 7.09 4.58 -0.56
C MET A 260 6.66 4.16 0.85
N LEU A 261 6.49 2.84 1.07
CA LEU A 261 6.01 2.28 2.33
C LEU A 261 7.03 2.37 3.47
N LEU A 262 8.33 2.19 3.18
CA LEU A 262 9.37 2.09 4.21
C LEU A 262 10.16 3.39 4.43
N SER A 263 10.35 4.19 3.37
CA SER A 263 11.29 5.31 3.39
C SER A 263 10.60 6.65 3.16
N ARG A 264 9.89 6.84 2.04
CA ARG A 264 9.34 8.17 1.67
C ARG A 264 8.09 8.57 2.45
N GLY A 265 7.31 7.61 2.94
CA GLY A 265 6.17 7.87 3.82
C GLY A 265 6.52 8.27 5.25
N LYS A 266 7.80 8.23 5.62
CA LYS A 266 8.25 8.54 6.98
C LYS A 266 7.98 10.02 7.27
N HIS A 267 7.10 10.29 8.24
CA HIS A 267 6.61 11.63 8.63
C HIS A 267 5.60 12.29 7.68
N ILE A 268 4.93 11.53 6.81
CA ILE A 268 3.78 12.03 6.04
C ILE A 268 2.48 11.52 6.67
N GLU A 269 1.67 12.44 7.19
CA GLU A 269 0.33 12.13 7.71
C GLU A 269 -0.61 11.67 6.58
N PHE A 270 -1.51 10.75 6.89
CA PHE A 270 -2.34 10.03 5.91
C PHE A 270 -3.30 10.93 5.10
N ASP A 271 -3.73 12.05 5.67
CA ASP A 271 -4.68 13.02 5.09
C ASP A 271 -4.02 14.06 4.15
N VAL A 272 -2.68 14.09 4.09
CA VAL A 272 -1.92 15.07 3.29
C VAL A 272 -2.08 14.77 1.80
N ILE A 273 -2.60 15.73 1.04
CA ILE A 273 -2.69 15.66 -0.42
C ILE A 273 -1.31 15.93 -1.03
N ASN A 274 -0.57 14.88 -1.37
CA ASN A 274 0.77 14.97 -1.94
C ASN A 274 0.97 14.16 -3.23
N THR A 275 -0.01 13.34 -3.62
CA THR A 275 0.18 12.31 -4.65
C THR A 275 -0.64 12.65 -5.89
N GLY A 276 0.03 12.96 -6.99
CA GLY A 276 -0.60 13.13 -8.31
C GLY A 276 -0.74 11.79 -9.02
N ILE A 277 -1.95 11.23 -9.07
CA ILE A 277 -2.25 9.97 -9.73
C ILE A 277 -2.68 10.21 -11.19
N ARG A 278 -1.98 9.59 -12.15
CA ARG A 278 -2.14 9.83 -13.59
C ARG A 278 -2.86 8.67 -14.28
N VAL A 279 -3.74 8.97 -15.23
CA VAL A 279 -4.44 7.95 -16.05
C VAL A 279 -3.47 7.25 -17.00
N LYS A 280 -3.64 5.94 -17.18
CA LYS A 280 -2.75 5.08 -17.96
C LYS A 280 -3.55 4.13 -18.87
N TYR A 281 -2.90 3.67 -19.93
CA TYR A 281 -3.45 2.73 -20.92
C TYR A 281 -2.41 1.63 -21.19
N PRO A 282 -2.10 0.77 -20.20
CA PRO A 282 -1.02 -0.21 -20.32
C PRO A 282 -1.38 -1.35 -21.27
N ASP A 283 -0.35 -2.06 -21.75
CA ASP A 283 -0.50 -3.39 -22.34
C ASP A 283 -1.12 -4.36 -21.31
N CYS A 284 -1.77 -5.43 -21.80
CA CYS A 284 -2.30 -6.50 -20.96
C CYS A 284 -1.62 -7.84 -21.30
N GLY A 285 -1.03 -8.45 -20.28
CA GLY A 285 -0.22 -9.66 -20.38
C GLY A 285 1.27 -9.37 -20.49
N ILE A 286 2.10 -10.31 -20.02
CA ILE A 286 3.56 -10.28 -20.10
C ILE A 286 4.12 -11.55 -20.74
N ALA A 287 5.24 -11.40 -21.45
CA ALA A 287 6.03 -12.53 -21.92
C ALA A 287 7.01 -12.97 -20.84
N PRO A 288 7.30 -14.28 -20.69
CA PRO A 288 8.46 -14.73 -19.93
C PRO A 288 9.73 -14.10 -20.51
N GLU A 289 10.64 -13.68 -19.63
CA GLU A 289 12.01 -13.34 -20.03
C GLU A 289 12.70 -14.61 -20.60
N ARG A 290 13.53 -14.44 -21.62
CA ARG A 290 14.16 -15.53 -22.41
C ARG A 290 15.63 -15.67 -22.11
#